data_AF-A0A1F2PFV2-F1
#
_entry.id   AF-A0A1F2PFV2-F1
#
_cell.length_a   1.000
_cell.length_b   1.000
_cell.length_c   1.000
_cell.angle_alpha   90.00
_cell.angle_beta   90.00
_cell.angle_gamma   90.00
#
_symmetry.space_group_name_H-M   'P 1'
#
loop_
_entity.id
_entity.type
_entity.pdbx_description
1 polymer ?
#
loop_
_entity_poly.entity_id
_entity_poly.type
_entity_poly.pdbx_seq_one_letter_code
_entity_poly.pdbx_strand_id
1 'polypeptide(L)'
;MHKFENCLVVGISSRALFDLEEENRIFDEAGVDAYTKYQIEHENDILKPGTGFALIKALLKLNEIGSEERKTEIIVMSRNNADSSLRIFNSIRHYQLDITRAALVSGAMLAPYLEAFNTDLFLSANEEDVQEAINAGVAAGIIYTQHLTYNEIKEIDQIRIAFDGDAVLFSDESERIYKSQGIEAFQANETKNARKPLPEGPFARFFKNPVSDSESL
;
A
#
# COMPACT_ATOMS: atom_id res chain seq x y z
N MET A 1 8.69 -3.51 22.25
CA MET A 1 7.93 -3.28 21.00
C MET A 1 8.32 -1.89 20.52
N HIS A 2 9.13 -1.77 19.47
CA HIS A 2 9.57 -0.45 18.99
C HIS A 2 8.34 0.30 18.47
N LYS A 3 8.12 1.49 19.01
CA LYS A 3 7.02 2.38 18.66
C LYS A 3 7.50 3.21 17.47
N PHE A 4 6.84 3.10 16.33
CA PHE A 4 7.16 3.82 15.10
C PHE A 4 6.77 5.31 15.18
N GLU A 5 7.08 6.00 16.28
CA GLU A 5 6.47 7.30 16.58
C GLU A 5 6.81 8.42 15.59
N ASN A 6 7.73 8.21 14.63
CA ASN A 6 8.06 9.13 13.53
C ASN A 6 8.41 8.39 12.21
N CYS A 7 7.89 7.16 12.00
CA CYS A 7 8.23 6.35 10.84
C CYS A 7 6.99 6.07 10.01
N LEU A 8 7.05 6.35 8.71
CA LEU A 8 5.99 6.01 7.77
C LEU A 8 6.00 4.50 7.53
N VAL A 9 4.96 3.78 7.97
CA VAL A 9 4.82 2.34 7.79
C VAL A 9 3.97 2.05 6.55
N VAL A 10 4.59 1.51 5.51
CA VAL A 10 3.93 1.16 4.25
C VAL A 10 3.85 -0.36 4.09
N GLY A 11 2.63 -0.88 4.05
CA GLY A 11 2.37 -2.25 3.63
C GLY A 11 2.29 -2.33 2.10
N ILE A 12 2.95 -3.31 1.48
CA ILE A 12 2.82 -3.55 0.05
C ILE A 12 2.58 -5.03 -0.24
N SER A 13 1.63 -5.33 -1.14
CA SER A 13 1.42 -6.71 -1.56
C SER A 13 2.50 -7.20 -2.52
N SER A 14 2.80 -8.49 -2.47
CA SER A 14 3.83 -9.12 -3.32
C SER A 14 3.62 -8.85 -4.82
N ARG A 15 2.38 -8.94 -5.30
CA ARG A 15 1.99 -8.62 -6.70
C ARG A 15 2.12 -7.15 -7.09
N ALA A 16 2.10 -6.23 -6.11
CA ALA A 16 2.37 -4.82 -6.38
C ALA A 16 3.88 -4.55 -6.44
N LEU A 17 4.67 -5.23 -5.60
CA LEU A 17 6.13 -5.07 -5.53
C LEU A 17 6.84 -5.74 -6.72
N PHE A 18 6.39 -6.92 -7.11
CA PHE A 18 6.99 -7.75 -8.16
C PHE A 18 5.97 -8.11 -9.23
N ASP A 19 6.45 -8.32 -10.45
CA ASP A 19 5.67 -8.91 -11.54
C ASP A 19 5.43 -10.39 -11.22
N LEU A 20 4.16 -10.69 -10.93
CA LEU A 20 3.66 -12.01 -10.55
C LEU A 20 2.40 -12.36 -11.37
N GLU A 21 2.25 -11.79 -12.57
CA GLU A 21 1.04 -11.95 -13.38
C GLU A 21 0.88 -13.39 -13.90
N GLU A 22 1.98 -14.06 -14.26
CA GLU A 22 1.94 -15.47 -14.68
C GLU A 22 1.57 -16.38 -13.49
N GLU A 23 2.16 -16.14 -12.33
CA GLU A 23 1.87 -16.88 -11.11
C GLU A 23 0.41 -16.66 -10.70
N ASN A 24 -0.11 -15.43 -10.81
CA ASN A 24 -1.52 -15.17 -10.56
C ASN A 24 -2.43 -15.91 -11.53
N ARG A 25 -2.07 -15.97 -12.83
CA ARG A 25 -2.80 -16.75 -13.83
C ARG A 25 -2.84 -18.24 -13.48
N ILE A 26 -1.72 -18.81 -13.02
CA ILE A 26 -1.67 -20.20 -12.55
C ILE A 26 -2.59 -20.41 -11.34
N PHE A 27 -2.63 -19.47 -10.39
CA PHE A 27 -3.54 -19.55 -9.25
C PHE A 27 -5.01 -19.52 -9.69
N ASP A 28 -5.37 -18.60 -10.58
CA ASP A 28 -6.74 -18.42 -11.05
C ASP A 28 -7.22 -19.60 -11.91
N GLU A 29 -6.36 -20.15 -12.78
CA GLU A 29 -6.71 -21.24 -13.70
C GLU A 29 -6.56 -22.64 -13.08
N ALA A 30 -5.54 -22.86 -12.25
CA ALA A 30 -5.13 -24.19 -11.78
C ALA A 30 -5.12 -24.35 -10.24
N GLY A 31 -5.41 -23.27 -9.49
CA GLY A 31 -5.57 -23.30 -8.05
C GLY A 31 -4.27 -23.27 -7.24
N VAL A 32 -4.44 -23.29 -5.91
CA VAL A 32 -3.37 -23.08 -4.92
C VAL A 32 -2.25 -24.12 -4.97
N ASP A 33 -2.56 -25.37 -5.30
CA ASP A 33 -1.56 -26.45 -5.33
C ASP A 33 -0.59 -26.28 -6.51
N ALA A 34 -1.13 -25.97 -7.69
CA ALA A 34 -0.34 -25.71 -8.90
C ALA A 34 0.52 -24.45 -8.71
N TYR A 35 -0.07 -23.39 -8.15
CA TYR A 35 0.62 -22.17 -7.78
C TYR A 35 1.80 -22.44 -6.83
N THR A 36 1.56 -23.18 -5.74
CA THR A 36 2.57 -23.48 -4.73
C THR A 36 3.73 -24.28 -5.33
N LYS A 37 3.40 -25.30 -6.13
CA LYS A 37 4.41 -26.10 -6.84
C LYS A 37 5.26 -25.23 -7.77
N TYR A 38 4.63 -24.36 -8.56
CA TYR A 38 5.35 -23.47 -9.47
C TYR A 38 6.31 -22.55 -8.70
N GLN A 39 5.86 -21.95 -7.60
CA GLN A 39 6.71 -21.06 -6.79
C GLN A 39 7.92 -21.76 -6.17
N ILE A 40 7.76 -23.02 -5.75
CA ILE A 40 8.87 -23.83 -5.22
C ILE A 40 9.86 -24.20 -6.33
N GLU A 41 9.36 -24.64 -7.50
CA GLU A 41 10.22 -25.00 -8.64
C GLU A 41 11.05 -23.81 -9.15
N HIS A 42 10.52 -22.60 -9.04
CA HIS A 42 11.15 -21.34 -9.47
C HIS A 42 11.70 -20.52 -8.29
N GLU A 43 11.92 -21.11 -7.11
CA GLU A 43 12.32 -20.39 -5.89
C GLU A 43 13.56 -19.51 -6.08
N ASN A 44 14.51 -19.98 -6.90
CA ASN A 44 15.77 -19.29 -7.17
C ASN A 44 15.69 -18.30 -8.33
N ASP A 45 14.57 -18.24 -9.03
CA ASP A 45 14.37 -17.32 -10.15
C ASP A 45 13.97 -15.95 -9.62
N ILE A 46 14.78 -14.95 -9.94
CA ILE A 46 14.55 -13.58 -9.51
C ILE A 46 13.30 -13.02 -10.19
N LEU A 47 12.36 -12.54 -9.38
CA LEU A 47 11.16 -11.87 -9.87
C LEU A 47 11.52 -10.55 -10.53
N LYS A 48 10.82 -10.22 -11.61
CA LYS A 48 10.96 -8.91 -12.24
C LYS A 48 10.29 -7.85 -11.35
N PRO A 49 10.80 -6.62 -11.31
CA PRO A 49 10.13 -5.50 -10.65
C PRO A 49 8.72 -5.27 -11.17
N GLY A 50 7.76 -5.11 -10.25
CA GLY A 50 6.38 -4.75 -10.57
C GLY A 50 6.17 -3.24 -10.56
N THR A 51 4.92 -2.80 -10.78
CA THR A 51 4.55 -1.38 -10.86
C THR A 51 4.93 -0.59 -9.60
N GLY A 52 4.77 -1.17 -8.41
CA GLY A 52 5.07 -0.52 -7.15
C GLY A 52 6.57 -0.42 -6.83
N PHE A 53 7.43 -1.12 -7.57
CA PHE A 53 8.84 -1.28 -7.21
C PHE A 53 9.60 0.04 -7.14
N ALA A 54 9.44 0.91 -8.14
CA ALA A 54 10.12 2.21 -8.17
C ALA A 54 9.73 3.09 -6.98
N LEU A 55 8.44 3.09 -6.62
CA LEU A 55 7.92 3.83 -5.48
C LEU A 55 8.52 3.30 -4.17
N ILE A 56 8.53 1.98 -3.96
CA ILE A 56 9.12 1.38 -2.77
C ILE A 56 10.62 1.67 -2.68
N LYS A 57 11.35 1.58 -3.80
CA LYS A 57 12.77 1.93 -3.83
C LYS A 57 12.99 3.39 -3.44
N ALA A 58 12.17 4.31 -3.94
CA ALA A 58 12.25 5.73 -3.60
C ALA A 58 11.93 5.99 -2.12
N LEU A 59 10.92 5.32 -1.57
CA LEU A 59 10.54 5.40 -0.16
C LEU A 59 11.65 4.89 0.77
N LEU A 60 12.32 3.79 0.39
CA LEU A 60 13.46 3.25 1.13
C LEU A 60 14.67 4.19 1.09
N LYS A 61 14.94 4.86 -0.04
CA LYS A 61 16.00 5.87 -0.16
C LYS A 61 15.84 7.05 0.81
N LEU A 62 14.62 7.35 1.28
CA LEU A 62 14.41 8.38 2.29
C LEU A 62 15.13 8.08 3.61
N ASN A 63 15.39 6.80 3.90
CA ASN A 63 16.16 6.39 5.08
C ASN A 63 17.65 6.76 4.99
N GLU A 64 18.16 7.09 3.80
CA GLU A 64 19.56 7.48 3.59
C GLU A 64 19.77 9.00 3.78
N ILE A 65 18.69 9.78 3.96
CA ILE A 65 18.72 11.24 3.99
C ILE A 65 18.62 11.75 5.44
N GLY A 66 19.64 12.50 5.89
CA GLY A 66 19.52 13.51 6.94
C GLY A 66 19.51 13.07 8.42
N SER A 67 19.32 11.79 8.78
CA SER A 67 19.48 11.31 10.17
C SER A 67 19.68 9.80 10.26
N GLU A 68 20.19 9.28 11.40
CA GLU A 68 20.24 7.83 11.66
C GLU A 68 18.86 7.19 11.91
N GLU A 69 17.81 7.98 12.11
CA GLU A 69 16.46 7.46 12.34
C GLU A 69 15.78 7.06 11.03
N ARG A 70 15.25 5.83 11.00
CA ARG A 70 14.49 5.28 9.89
C ARG A 70 13.19 6.08 9.65
N LYS A 71 13.07 6.68 8.47
CA LYS A 71 11.91 7.49 8.04
C LYS A 71 10.78 6.66 7.48
N THR A 72 11.09 5.56 6.81
CA THR A 72 10.12 4.68 6.19
C THR A 72 10.39 3.23 6.54
N GLU A 73 9.34 2.51 6.95
CA GLU A 73 9.35 1.06 7.12
C GLU A 73 8.45 0.42 6.08
N ILE A 74 9.00 -0.54 5.33
CA ILE A 74 8.24 -1.29 4.33
C ILE A 74 7.96 -2.68 4.86
N ILE A 75 6.71 -3.14 4.72
CA ILE A 75 6.26 -4.47 5.11
C ILE A 75 5.68 -5.16 3.88
N VAL A 76 6.29 -6.26 3.45
CA VAL A 76 5.70 -7.08 2.38
C VAL A 76 4.58 -7.93 2.96
N MET A 77 3.40 -7.86 2.35
CA MET A 77 2.22 -8.60 2.80
C MET A 77 1.76 -9.55 1.70
N SER A 78 1.41 -10.78 2.08
CA SER A 78 0.96 -11.77 1.13
C SER A 78 -0.04 -12.72 1.78
N ARG A 79 -1.11 -13.04 1.05
CA ARG A 79 -2.01 -14.15 1.39
C ARG A 79 -1.36 -15.52 1.17
N ASN A 80 -0.16 -15.58 0.61
CA ASN A 80 0.54 -16.86 0.42
C ASN A 80 1.10 -17.42 1.73
N ASN A 81 1.45 -18.70 1.70
CA ASN A 81 2.17 -19.36 2.79
C ASN A 81 3.69 -19.06 2.73
N ALA A 82 4.40 -19.41 3.81
CA ALA A 82 5.84 -19.16 3.93
C ALA A 82 6.67 -19.89 2.85
N ASP A 83 6.33 -21.14 2.56
CA ASP A 83 7.07 -21.99 1.62
C ASP A 83 7.07 -21.41 0.20
N SER A 84 5.93 -20.89 -0.27
CA SER A 84 5.81 -20.23 -1.58
C SER A 84 6.36 -18.80 -1.63
N SER A 85 6.81 -18.25 -0.49
CA SER A 85 7.26 -16.85 -0.39
C SER A 85 8.78 -16.69 -0.40
N LEU A 86 9.55 -17.79 -0.39
CA LEU A 86 11.02 -17.74 -0.45
C LEU A 86 11.54 -16.99 -1.68
N ARG A 87 10.89 -17.18 -2.84
CA ARG A 87 11.21 -16.47 -4.09
C ARG A 87 11.08 -14.94 -3.95
N ILE A 88 10.08 -14.47 -3.21
CA ILE A 88 9.89 -13.04 -2.92
C ILE A 88 11.08 -12.51 -2.11
N PHE A 89 11.49 -13.22 -1.06
CA PHE A 89 12.64 -12.81 -0.24
C PHE A 89 13.98 -12.90 -1.00
N ASN A 90 14.15 -13.91 -1.85
CA ASN A 90 15.30 -14.02 -2.74
C ASN A 90 15.40 -12.79 -3.65
N SER A 91 14.26 -12.35 -4.21
CA SER A 91 14.17 -11.16 -5.05
C SER A 91 14.45 -9.87 -4.25
N ILE A 92 13.86 -9.71 -3.06
CA ILE A 92 14.14 -8.59 -2.14
C ILE A 92 15.64 -8.46 -1.86
N ARG A 93 16.30 -9.59 -1.53
CA ARG A 93 17.75 -9.64 -1.30
C ARG A 93 18.55 -9.31 -2.56
N HIS A 94 18.17 -9.86 -3.71
CA HIS A 94 18.83 -9.60 -4.98
C HIS A 94 18.83 -8.10 -5.32
N TYR A 95 17.69 -7.43 -5.14
CA TYR A 95 17.54 -6.00 -5.39
C TYR A 95 18.02 -5.10 -4.24
N GLN A 96 18.51 -5.68 -3.15
CA GLN A 96 19.00 -4.96 -1.97
C GLN A 96 17.95 -4.00 -1.39
N LEU A 97 16.68 -4.40 -1.42
CA LEU A 97 15.62 -3.64 -0.77
C LEU A 97 15.73 -3.87 0.75
N ASP A 98 15.93 -2.81 1.51
CA ASP A 98 16.01 -2.85 2.99
C ASP A 98 14.63 -3.09 3.62
N ILE A 99 14.06 -4.26 3.34
CA ILE A 99 12.77 -4.72 3.84
C ILE A 99 13.03 -5.83 4.85
N THR A 100 12.77 -5.55 6.12
CA THR A 100 13.07 -6.46 7.23
C THR A 100 11.85 -7.15 7.81
N ARG A 101 10.65 -6.82 7.32
CA ARG A 101 9.37 -7.34 7.81
C ARG A 101 8.50 -7.87 6.68
N ALA A 102 7.81 -8.95 6.97
CA ALA A 102 6.76 -9.48 6.12
C ALA A 102 5.62 -10.10 6.93
N ALA A 103 4.43 -10.06 6.36
CA ALA A 103 3.24 -10.74 6.86
C ALA A 103 2.78 -11.77 5.83
N LEU A 104 2.89 -13.06 6.15
CA LEU A 104 2.50 -14.17 5.29
C LEU A 104 1.36 -14.91 5.97
N VAL A 105 0.15 -14.80 5.43
CA VAL A 105 -1.07 -15.09 6.19
C VAL A 105 -1.83 -16.32 5.69
N SER A 106 -1.26 -17.08 4.73
CA SER A 106 -1.78 -18.39 4.29
C SER A 106 -3.29 -18.41 4.00
N GLY A 107 -3.78 -17.40 3.29
CA GLY A 107 -5.18 -17.25 2.86
C GLY A 107 -6.06 -16.46 3.82
N ALA A 108 -5.57 -16.11 5.02
CA ALA A 108 -6.31 -15.25 5.94
C ALA A 108 -6.38 -13.80 5.44
N MET A 109 -7.27 -13.02 6.06
CA MET A 109 -7.39 -11.58 5.79
C MET A 109 -6.13 -10.83 6.23
N LEU A 110 -5.73 -9.81 5.46
CA LEU A 110 -4.57 -8.97 5.78
C LEU A 110 -4.88 -7.89 6.82
N ALA A 111 -6.15 -7.48 6.93
CA ALA A 111 -6.58 -6.39 7.82
C ALA A 111 -6.08 -6.49 9.28
N PRO A 112 -6.16 -7.64 9.97
CA PRO A 112 -5.65 -7.74 11.34
C PRO A 112 -4.14 -7.46 11.48
N TYR A 113 -3.38 -7.77 10.44
CA TYR A 113 -1.93 -7.53 10.42
C TYR A 113 -1.62 -6.06 10.12
N LEU A 114 -2.40 -5.43 9.23
CA LEU A 114 -2.27 -3.99 8.95
C LEU A 114 -2.40 -3.17 10.24
N GLU A 115 -3.40 -3.49 11.07
CA GLU A 115 -3.61 -2.87 12.39
C GLU A 115 -2.46 -3.19 13.35
N ALA A 116 -2.05 -4.46 13.46
CA ALA A 116 -0.99 -4.89 14.38
C ALA A 116 0.37 -4.21 14.08
N PHE A 117 0.65 -3.92 12.81
CA PHE A 117 1.85 -3.20 12.40
C PHE A 117 1.73 -1.68 12.47
N ASN A 118 0.56 -1.13 12.82
CA ASN A 118 0.25 0.31 12.72
C ASN A 118 0.56 0.84 11.31
N THR A 119 0.06 0.15 10.29
CA THR A 119 0.28 0.52 8.89
C THR A 119 -0.38 1.85 8.59
N ASP A 120 0.38 2.81 8.03
CA ASP A 120 -0.13 4.13 7.63
C ASP A 120 -0.74 4.10 6.23
N LEU A 121 -0.13 3.33 5.33
CA LEU A 121 -0.56 3.19 3.94
C LEU A 121 -0.40 1.74 3.47
N PHE A 122 -1.42 1.18 2.84
CA PHE A 122 -1.38 -0.13 2.21
C PHE A 122 -1.55 -0.04 0.69
N LEU A 123 -0.62 -0.62 -0.06
CA LEU A 123 -0.65 -0.63 -1.52
C LEU A 123 -0.76 -2.07 -2.03
N SER A 124 -1.78 -2.36 -2.83
CA SER A 124 -1.98 -3.72 -3.35
C SER A 124 -2.48 -3.75 -4.78
N ALA A 125 -2.09 -4.78 -5.52
CA ALA A 125 -2.66 -5.10 -6.83
C ALA A 125 -4.04 -5.80 -6.75
N ASN A 126 -4.51 -6.16 -5.55
CA ASN A 126 -5.77 -6.85 -5.34
C ASN A 126 -6.80 -5.91 -4.70
N GLU A 127 -7.94 -5.73 -5.37
CA GLU A 127 -8.99 -4.80 -4.95
C GLU A 127 -9.68 -5.22 -3.64
N GLU A 128 -9.85 -6.52 -3.41
CA GLU A 128 -10.45 -7.03 -2.16
C GLU A 128 -9.56 -6.68 -0.96
N ASP A 129 -8.24 -6.87 -1.07
CA ASP A 129 -7.31 -6.52 0.01
C ASP A 129 -7.35 -5.01 0.32
N VAL A 130 -7.47 -4.18 -0.72
CA VAL A 130 -7.58 -2.72 -0.55
C VAL A 130 -8.91 -2.37 0.14
N GLN A 131 -10.01 -2.98 -0.28
CA GLN A 131 -11.31 -2.74 0.33
C GLN A 131 -11.34 -3.19 1.80
N GLU A 132 -10.75 -4.34 2.12
CA GLU A 132 -10.60 -4.82 3.50
C GLU A 132 -9.79 -3.85 4.36
N ALA A 133 -8.67 -3.33 3.84
CA ALA A 133 -7.86 -2.33 4.53
C ALA A 133 -8.65 -1.03 4.81
N ILE A 134 -9.39 -0.52 3.83
CA ILE A 134 -10.25 0.66 3.98
C ILE A 134 -11.33 0.41 5.03
N ASN A 135 -11.97 -0.76 5.00
CA ASN A 135 -12.99 -1.14 5.98
C ASN A 135 -12.43 -1.22 7.41
N ALA A 136 -11.15 -1.55 7.56
CA ALA A 136 -10.41 -1.55 8.82
C ALA A 136 -9.87 -0.15 9.22
N GLY A 137 -10.17 0.90 8.43
CA GLY A 137 -9.73 2.27 8.72
C GLY A 137 -8.26 2.54 8.43
N VAL A 138 -7.63 1.72 7.57
CA VAL A 138 -6.26 1.90 7.08
C VAL A 138 -6.33 2.54 5.70
N ALA A 139 -5.53 3.58 5.47
CA ALA A 139 -5.43 4.20 4.15
C ALA A 139 -4.86 3.19 3.16
N ALA A 140 -5.52 2.98 2.02
CA ALA A 140 -5.09 1.99 1.05
C ALA A 140 -5.36 2.41 -0.40
N GLY A 141 -4.57 1.87 -1.32
CA GLY A 141 -4.65 2.17 -2.75
C GLY A 141 -4.34 0.97 -3.65
N ILE A 142 -5.04 0.91 -4.78
CA ILE A 142 -4.83 -0.10 -5.81
C ILE A 142 -3.61 0.28 -6.65
N ILE A 143 -2.72 -0.68 -6.90
CA ILE A 143 -1.61 -0.59 -7.84
C ILE A 143 -1.97 -1.38 -9.09
N TYR A 144 -2.16 -0.68 -10.21
CA TYR A 144 -2.46 -1.32 -11.50
C TYR A 144 -1.20 -1.98 -12.08
N THR A 145 -1.25 -3.29 -12.33
CA THR A 145 -0.11 -4.08 -12.81
C THR A 145 0.05 -4.09 -14.33
N GLN A 146 -0.90 -3.54 -15.09
CA GLN A 146 -1.05 -3.83 -16.53
C GLN A 146 -0.25 -2.95 -17.51
N HIS A 147 0.65 -2.06 -17.07
CA HIS A 147 1.09 -0.95 -17.95
C HIS A 147 2.56 -0.54 -17.93
N LEU A 148 3.48 -1.28 -17.33
CA LEU A 148 4.90 -0.88 -17.33
C LEU A 148 5.80 -1.94 -17.93
N THR A 149 6.47 -1.58 -19.03
CA THR A 149 7.57 -2.37 -19.55
C THR A 149 8.77 -2.16 -18.62
N TYR A 150 9.48 -3.23 -18.21
CA TYR A 150 10.61 -3.17 -17.27
C TYR A 150 11.65 -2.07 -17.60
N ASN A 151 11.88 -1.80 -18.89
CA ASN A 151 12.80 -0.76 -19.38
C ASN A 151 12.37 0.68 -19.05
N GLU A 152 11.17 0.88 -18.49
CA GLU A 152 10.60 2.18 -18.16
C GLU A 152 10.64 2.48 -16.65
N ILE A 153 11.03 1.51 -15.83
CA ILE A 153 11.18 1.67 -14.37
C ILE A 153 12.48 2.45 -14.11
N LYS A 154 12.40 3.77 -14.25
CA LYS A 154 13.47 4.70 -13.91
C LYS A 154 13.53 4.93 -12.41
N GLU A 155 14.72 5.25 -11.91
CA GLU A 155 14.83 5.72 -10.53
C GLU A 155 14.02 7.01 -10.34
N ILE A 156 13.33 7.07 -9.21
CA ILE A 156 12.51 8.23 -8.83
C ILE A 156 13.35 9.06 -7.86
N ASP A 157 13.71 10.27 -8.27
CA ASP A 157 14.42 11.24 -7.43
C ASP A 157 13.48 12.04 -6.53
N GLN A 158 12.20 12.11 -6.91
CA GLN A 158 11.17 12.84 -6.16
C GLN A 158 9.83 12.11 -6.21
N ILE A 159 9.26 11.84 -5.04
CA ILE A 159 7.89 11.33 -4.92
C ILE A 159 6.95 12.53 -4.92
N ARG A 160 5.99 12.55 -5.86
CA ARG A 160 4.91 13.56 -5.93
C ARG A 160 3.59 12.87 -5.72
N ILE A 161 2.82 13.32 -4.74
CA ILE A 161 1.50 12.77 -4.45
C ILE A 161 0.48 13.90 -4.64
N ALA A 162 -0.55 13.64 -5.44
CA ALA A 162 -1.65 14.55 -5.68
C ALA A 162 -2.91 14.00 -5.01
N PHE A 163 -3.69 14.88 -4.38
CA PHE A 163 -4.90 14.52 -3.65
C PHE A 163 -6.03 15.40 -4.12
N ASP A 164 -7.18 14.78 -4.37
CA ASP A 164 -8.41 15.50 -4.78
C ASP A 164 -9.11 16.16 -3.58
N GLY A 165 -8.64 15.88 -2.35
CA GLY A 165 -9.14 16.46 -1.09
C GLY A 165 -10.46 15.83 -0.63
N ASP A 166 -11.48 15.91 -1.46
CA ASP A 166 -12.81 15.36 -1.21
C ASP A 166 -12.76 13.82 -1.14
N ALA A 167 -13.46 13.24 -0.15
CA ALA A 167 -13.51 11.80 0.12
C ALA A 167 -12.16 11.08 0.39
N VAL A 168 -11.05 11.83 0.48
CA VAL A 168 -9.69 11.30 0.76
C VAL A 168 -9.15 11.87 2.07
N LEU A 169 -9.06 13.20 2.17
CA LEU A 169 -8.66 13.90 3.39
C LEU A 169 -9.84 14.15 4.33
N PHE A 170 -11.02 14.32 3.75
CA PHE A 170 -12.26 14.61 4.44
C PHE A 170 -13.29 13.51 4.16
N SER A 171 -14.22 13.30 5.08
CA SER A 171 -15.25 12.27 4.93
C SER A 171 -16.15 12.49 3.72
N ASP A 172 -16.63 11.41 3.12
CA ASP A 172 -17.56 11.40 1.99
C ASP A 172 -19.02 11.73 2.37
N GLU A 173 -19.28 12.15 3.62
CA GLU A 173 -20.63 12.34 4.16
C GLU A 173 -21.46 13.34 3.33
N SER A 174 -20.84 14.45 2.90
CA SER A 174 -21.49 15.43 2.02
C SER A 174 -21.77 14.86 0.63
N GLU A 175 -20.91 14.01 0.08
CA GLU A 175 -21.14 13.36 -1.22
C GLU A 175 -22.26 12.31 -1.16
N ARG A 176 -22.39 11.59 -0.04
CA ARG A 176 -23.50 10.65 0.20
C ARG A 176 -24.84 11.37 0.27
N ILE A 177 -24.90 12.56 0.86
CA ILE A 177 -26.10 13.40 0.88
C ILE A 177 -26.47 13.84 -0.54
N TYR A 178 -25.49 14.29 -1.33
CA TYR A 178 -25.72 14.64 -2.73
C TYR A 178 -26.25 13.46 -3.55
N LYS A 179 -25.62 12.28 -3.45
CA LYS A 179 -26.04 11.07 -4.19
C LYS A 179 -27.41 10.53 -3.77
N SER A 180 -27.79 10.68 -2.50
CA SER A 180 -29.05 10.13 -1.98
C SER A 180 -30.23 11.10 -2.00
N GLN A 181 -29.99 12.40 -1.83
CA GLN A 181 -31.04 13.41 -1.60
C GLN A 181 -30.97 14.60 -2.56
N GLY A 182 -29.99 14.63 -3.48
CA GLY A 182 -29.87 15.65 -4.50
C GLY A 182 -29.25 16.96 -4.00
N ILE A 183 -29.15 17.92 -4.92
CA ILE A 183 -28.33 19.13 -4.72
C ILE A 183 -28.90 20.11 -3.68
N GLU A 184 -30.22 20.14 -3.51
CA GLU A 184 -30.88 21.03 -2.53
C GLU A 184 -30.58 20.60 -1.09
N ALA A 185 -30.63 19.29 -0.83
CA ALA A 185 -30.29 18.72 0.48
C ALA A 185 -28.79 18.90 0.79
N PHE A 186 -27.93 18.76 -0.21
CA PHE A 186 -26.50 19.05 -0.10
C PHE A 186 -26.25 20.52 0.30
N GLN A 187 -26.85 21.48 -0.42
CA GLN A 187 -26.67 22.91 -0.12
C GLN A 187 -27.18 23.28 1.27
N ALA A 188 -28.32 22.71 1.69
CA ALA A 188 -28.83 22.92 3.04
C ALA A 188 -27.89 22.35 4.11
N ASN A 189 -27.29 21.18 3.86
CA ASN A 189 -26.31 20.56 4.75
C ASN A 189 -25.01 21.37 4.84
N GLU A 190 -24.45 21.80 3.70
CA GLU A 190 -23.25 22.65 3.63
C GLU A 190 -23.49 23.99 4.33
N THR A 191 -24.63 24.65 4.08
CA THR A 191 -24.98 25.92 4.73
C THR A 191 -25.11 25.76 6.25
N LYS A 192 -25.73 24.67 6.70
CA LYS A 192 -25.95 24.38 8.13
C LYS A 192 -24.65 24.02 8.85
N ASN A 193 -23.72 23.37 8.17
CA ASN A 193 -22.46 22.88 8.74
C ASN A 193 -21.23 23.69 8.30
N ALA A 194 -21.39 24.85 7.66
CA ALA A 194 -20.32 25.67 7.08
C ALA A 194 -19.18 26.08 8.04
N ARG A 195 -19.39 25.98 9.36
CA ARG A 195 -18.38 26.27 10.39
C ARG A 195 -17.89 25.04 11.14
N LYS A 196 -18.39 23.85 10.80
CA LYS A 196 -17.92 22.59 11.35
C LYS A 196 -16.87 22.03 10.40
N PRO A 197 -15.63 21.77 10.89
CA PRO A 197 -14.66 21.04 10.10
C PRO A 197 -15.26 19.71 9.63
N LEU A 198 -14.98 19.34 8.38
CA LEU A 198 -15.38 18.03 7.88
C LEU A 198 -14.69 16.95 8.72
N PRO A 199 -15.40 15.85 9.04
CA PRO A 199 -14.78 14.70 9.65
C PRO A 199 -13.59 14.20 8.83
N GLU A 200 -12.64 13.56 9.50
CA GLU A 200 -11.44 13.03 8.88
C GLU A 200 -11.77 11.91 7.90
N GLY A 201 -11.20 12.00 6.69
CA GLY A 201 -11.25 10.96 5.68
C GLY A 201 -10.24 9.84 5.92
N PRO A 202 -10.31 8.75 5.14
CA PRO A 202 -9.49 7.55 5.34
C PRO A 202 -7.97 7.80 5.31
N PHE A 203 -7.51 8.85 4.62
CA PHE A 203 -6.09 9.20 4.55
C PHE A 203 -5.64 10.21 5.60
N ALA A 204 -6.54 10.81 6.38
CA ALA A 204 -6.17 11.89 7.31
C ALA A 204 -5.06 11.51 8.30
N ARG A 205 -5.04 10.24 8.76
CA ARG A 205 -3.99 9.72 9.65
C ARG A 205 -2.62 9.65 8.98
N PHE A 206 -2.56 9.22 7.71
CA PHE A 206 -1.32 9.18 6.93
C PHE A 206 -0.67 10.56 6.84
N PHE A 207 -1.46 11.63 6.71
CA PHE A 207 -0.95 13.01 6.63
C PHE A 207 -0.49 13.61 7.95
N LYS A 208 -1.12 13.22 9.05
CA LYS A 208 -0.77 13.70 10.39
C LYS A 208 0.47 13.01 10.94
N ASN A 209 1.03 12.03 10.22
CA ASN A 209 2.23 11.34 10.64
C ASN A 209 3.46 12.25 10.40
N PRO A 210 4.41 12.39 11.35
CA PRO A 210 5.38 13.49 11.40
C PRO A 210 6.40 13.59 10.25
N VAL A 211 6.42 12.61 9.34
CA VAL A 211 7.34 12.62 8.18
C VAL A 211 6.92 13.68 7.14
N SER A 212 5.66 14.13 7.16
CA SER A 212 5.14 15.19 6.27
C SER A 212 5.55 16.62 6.70
N ASP A 213 6.04 16.81 7.93
CA ASP A 213 6.40 18.12 8.48
C ASP A 213 7.85 18.56 8.14
N SER A 214 8.41 18.09 7.03
CA SER A 214 9.65 18.68 6.50
C SER A 214 9.36 19.98 5.75
N GLU A 215 9.23 21.03 6.55
CA GLU A 215 9.44 22.46 6.26
C GLU A 215 8.94 23.00 4.92
N SER A 216 7.78 23.65 4.98
CA SER A 216 7.58 24.93 4.31
C SER A 216 8.49 26.00 4.95
N LEU A 217 9.61 26.29 4.29
CA LEU A 217 10.36 27.55 4.41
C LEU A 217 10.39 28.26 3.05
#